data_AF-A0A818L3R5-F1
#
_entry.id   AF-A0A818L3R5-F1
#
_cell.length_a   1.000
_cell.length_b   1.000
_cell.length_c   1.000
_cell.angle_alpha   90.00
_cell.angle_beta   90.00
_cell.angle_gamma   90.00
#
_symmetry.space_group_name_H-M   'P 1'
#
loop_
_entity.id
_entity.type
_entity.pdbx_description
1 polymer ?
#
loop_
_entity_poly.entity_id
_entity_poly.type
_entity_poly.pdbx_seq_one_letter_code
_entity_poly.pdbx_strand_id
1 'polypeptide(L)'
;MKKNPHQNQPTKKDIYQSTIKMNRKIYSSTDRVMDSVPYPPVHLLTIKEIFGTSDKPNLSLLLQHLEAEGRLELDAALTIMIRGRELTAREPNLLEIGTPVTIVGDIHGQFFDMVFIFFY
;
A
#
# COMPACT_ATOMS: atom_id res chain seq x y z
N MET A 1 -58.67 16.71 -39.53
CA MET A 1 -57.83 15.59 -40.01
C MET A 1 -57.53 14.64 -38.85
N LYS A 2 -57.95 13.38 -38.95
CA LYS A 2 -57.77 12.35 -37.92
C LYS A 2 -56.30 11.90 -37.90
N LYS A 3 -55.65 11.88 -36.73
CA LYS A 3 -54.31 11.29 -36.56
C LYS A 3 -54.45 9.76 -36.54
N ASN A 4 -53.76 9.06 -37.44
CA ASN A 4 -53.74 7.59 -37.51
C ASN A 4 -52.94 7.01 -36.33
N PRO A 5 -53.41 5.93 -35.65
CA PRO A 5 -52.81 5.41 -34.42
C PRO A 5 -51.85 4.22 -34.61
N HIS A 6 -51.20 4.08 -35.77
CA HIS A 6 -50.31 2.94 -36.01
C HIS A 6 -48.85 3.33 -36.18
N GLN A 7 -48.09 2.95 -35.15
CA GLN A 7 -46.73 2.41 -35.20
C GLN A 7 -45.57 3.41 -35.41
N ASN A 8 -45.06 3.95 -34.30
CA ASN A 8 -43.61 3.97 -34.11
C ASN A 8 -43.24 2.72 -33.28
N GLN A 9 -43.21 1.55 -33.94
CA GLN A 9 -42.57 0.39 -33.31
C GLN A 9 -41.07 0.67 -33.25
N PRO A 10 -40.43 0.47 -32.08
CA PRO A 10 -39.00 0.73 -31.93
C PRO A 10 -38.23 -0.13 -32.92
N THR A 11 -37.30 0.49 -33.65
CA THR A 11 -36.53 -0.22 -34.66
C THR A 11 -35.65 -1.28 -33.99
N LYS A 12 -35.19 -2.30 -34.73
CA LYS A 12 -34.25 -3.30 -34.19
C LYS A 12 -32.99 -2.68 -33.56
N LYS A 13 -32.58 -1.49 -34.02
CA LYS A 13 -31.49 -0.69 -33.43
C LYS A 13 -31.88 -0.12 -32.06
N ASP A 14 -33.11 0.38 -31.91
CA ASP A 14 -33.63 0.89 -30.64
C ASP A 14 -33.82 -0.25 -29.63
N ILE A 15 -34.29 -1.42 -30.10
CA ILE A 15 -34.40 -2.62 -29.29
C ILE A 15 -33.00 -3.10 -28.87
N TYR A 16 -32.03 -3.17 -29.79
CA TYR A 16 -30.65 -3.56 -29.47
C TYR A 16 -29.98 -2.59 -28.48
N GLN A 17 -30.13 -1.27 -28.69
CA GLN A 17 -29.61 -0.26 -27.77
C GLN A 17 -30.30 -0.29 -26.39
N SER A 18 -31.62 -0.49 -26.34
CA SER A 18 -32.35 -0.65 -25.08
C SER A 18 -31.97 -1.94 -24.35
N THR A 19 -31.71 -3.04 -25.08
CA THR A 19 -31.28 -4.33 -24.54
C THR A 19 -29.87 -4.25 -23.95
N ILE A 20 -28.94 -3.52 -24.61
CA ILE A 20 -27.59 -3.27 -24.09
C ILE A 20 -27.63 -2.31 -22.88
N LYS A 21 -28.52 -1.31 -22.88
CA LYS A 21 -28.67 -0.37 -21.77
C LYS A 21 -29.32 -0.97 -20.51
N MET A 22 -30.20 -1.96 -20.66
CA MET A 22 -30.97 -2.49 -19.52
C MET A 22 -30.21 -3.53 -18.69
N ASN A 23 -29.15 -4.16 -19.20
CA ASN A 23 -28.54 -5.29 -18.48
C ASN A 23 -27.02 -5.46 -18.63
N ARG A 24 -26.29 -4.44 -19.06
CA ARG A 24 -24.82 -4.48 -19.06
C ARG A 24 -24.31 -3.44 -18.07
N LYS A 25 -23.86 -3.90 -16.90
CA LYS A 25 -22.95 -3.11 -16.06
C LYS A 25 -21.74 -2.84 -16.96
N ILE A 26 -21.60 -1.60 -17.42
CA ILE A 26 -20.49 -1.21 -18.29
C ILE A 26 -19.27 -1.18 -17.38
N TYR A 27 -18.51 -2.26 -17.41
CA TYR A 27 -17.19 -2.29 -16.80
C TYR A 27 -16.24 -1.58 -17.75
N SER A 28 -15.62 -0.51 -17.29
CA SER A 28 -14.43 0.02 -17.92
C SER A 28 -13.36 -1.08 -17.91
N SER A 29 -12.78 -1.40 -19.07
CA SER A 29 -11.70 -2.40 -19.17
C SER A 29 -10.38 -1.91 -18.60
N THR A 30 -10.28 -0.63 -18.26
CA THR A 30 -9.10 0.01 -17.67
C THR A 30 -9.25 0.23 -16.16
N ASP A 31 -10.47 0.15 -15.63
CA ASP A 31 -10.70 0.39 -14.21
C ASP A 31 -10.38 -0.87 -13.42
N ARG A 32 -9.94 -0.67 -12.19
CA ARG A 32 -9.62 -1.78 -11.30
C ARG A 32 -10.86 -2.61 -11.01
N VAL A 33 -10.68 -3.93 -11.03
CA VAL A 33 -11.78 -4.88 -10.81
C VAL A 33 -12.07 -5.08 -9.32
N MET A 34 -11.04 -4.96 -8.47
CA MET A 34 -11.12 -5.27 -7.03
C MET A 34 -10.82 -4.03 -6.19
N ASP A 35 -11.81 -3.17 -6.00
CA ASP A 35 -11.66 -1.91 -5.27
C ASP A 35 -11.39 -2.08 -3.77
N SER A 36 -11.71 -3.25 -3.20
CA SER A 36 -11.55 -3.53 -1.76
C SER A 36 -10.11 -3.68 -1.30
N VAL A 37 -9.18 -3.94 -2.22
CA VAL A 37 -7.76 -4.08 -1.87
C VAL A 37 -7.15 -2.67 -1.87
N PRO A 38 -6.39 -2.24 -0.86
CA PRO A 38 -5.76 -0.91 -0.91
C PRO A 38 -4.73 -0.81 -2.05
N TYR A 39 -4.47 0.42 -2.51
CA TYR A 39 -3.33 0.68 -3.39
C TYR A 39 -2.10 1.00 -2.55
N PRO A 40 -0.92 0.47 -2.91
CA PRO A 40 0.33 0.91 -2.29
C PRO A 40 0.54 2.42 -2.50
N PRO A 41 1.11 3.13 -1.52
CA PRO A 41 1.56 4.51 -1.70
C PRO A 41 2.56 4.60 -2.85
N VAL A 42 2.28 5.50 -3.79
CA VAL A 42 3.19 5.80 -4.91
C VAL A 42 4.33 6.71 -4.45
N HIS A 43 4.09 7.51 -3.41
CA HIS A 43 5.08 8.41 -2.82
C HIS A 43 6.24 7.64 -2.20
N LEU A 44 7.46 8.06 -2.50
CA LEU A 44 8.67 7.53 -1.89
C LEU A 44 9.04 8.41 -0.70
N LEU A 45 9.15 7.82 0.49
CA LEU A 45 9.57 8.59 1.66
C LEU A 45 11.02 9.06 1.49
N THR A 46 11.18 10.36 1.71
CA THR A 46 12.45 11.07 1.61
C THR A 46 13.20 11.05 2.96
N ILE A 47 14.51 11.32 2.94
CA ILE A 47 15.31 11.50 4.16
C ILE A 47 14.70 12.57 5.07
N LYS A 48 14.22 13.67 4.48
CA LYS A 48 13.65 14.79 5.23
C LYS A 48 12.38 14.42 5.98
N GLU A 49 11.54 13.56 5.42
CA GLU A 49 10.32 13.09 6.09
C GLU A 49 10.64 12.10 7.20
N ILE A 50 11.61 11.21 6.98
CA ILE A 50 11.99 10.18 7.95
C ILE A 50 12.70 10.79 9.16
N PHE A 51 13.67 11.68 8.94
CA PHE A 51 14.49 12.23 10.02
C PHE A 51 14.03 13.62 10.48
N GLY A 52 13.40 14.42 9.61
CA GLY A 52 12.99 15.78 9.94
C GLY A 52 14.17 16.63 10.42
N THR A 53 14.02 17.21 11.62
CA THR A 53 15.08 17.92 12.34
C THR A 53 15.75 17.07 13.42
N SER A 54 15.33 15.81 13.56
CA SER A 54 15.81 14.86 14.56
C SER A 54 16.95 14.01 13.98
N ASP A 55 17.84 13.55 14.85
CA ASP A 55 18.85 12.54 14.47
C ASP A 55 18.29 11.11 14.47
N LYS A 56 17.14 10.91 15.11
CA LYS A 56 16.43 9.63 15.16
C LYS A 56 15.35 9.57 14.08
N PRO A 57 15.22 8.44 13.35
CA PRO A 57 14.17 8.27 12.36
C PRO A 57 12.80 8.20 13.04
N ASN A 58 11.77 8.71 12.35
CA ASN A 58 10.39 8.58 12.75
C ASN A 58 9.89 7.17 12.47
N LEU A 59 10.00 6.29 13.46
CA LEU A 59 9.62 4.88 13.36
C LEU A 59 8.13 4.69 13.10
N SER A 60 7.26 5.55 13.64
CA SER A 60 5.81 5.45 13.42
C SER A 60 5.46 5.71 11.95
N LEU A 61 6.08 6.74 11.34
CA LEU A 61 5.90 7.04 9.93
C LEU A 61 6.43 5.90 9.04
N LEU A 62 7.64 5.42 9.33
CA LEU A 62 8.25 4.32 8.57
C LEU A 62 7.40 3.06 8.62
N LEU A 63 6.95 2.67 9.81
CA LEU A 63 6.12 1.49 9.99
C LEU A 63 4.81 1.60 9.20
N GLN A 64 4.06 2.70 9.38
CA GLN A 64 2.80 2.93 8.69
C GLN A 64 2.98 2.89 7.16
N HIS A 65 4.07 3.47 6.66
CA HIS A 65 4.35 3.52 5.23
C HIS A 65 4.73 2.14 4.67
N LEU A 66 5.58 1.39 5.37
CA LEU A 66 5.99 0.05 4.97
C LEU A 66 4.85 -0.97 5.07
N GLU A 67 3.97 -0.84 6.06
CA GLU A 67 2.75 -1.66 6.19
C GLU A 67 1.79 -1.45 5.02
N ALA A 68 1.72 -0.23 4.49
CA ALA A 68 0.98 0.07 3.27
C ALA A 68 1.73 -0.34 1.99
N GLU A 69 2.85 -1.07 2.07
CA GLU A 69 3.73 -1.44 0.95
C GLU A 69 4.41 -0.24 0.26
N GLY A 70 4.46 0.90 0.96
CA GLY A 70 5.16 2.10 0.54
C GLY A 70 6.67 1.90 0.50
N ARG A 71 7.34 2.66 -0.37
CA ARG A 71 8.79 2.56 -0.58
C ARG A 71 9.51 3.82 -0.13
N LEU A 72 10.81 3.70 0.04
CA LEU A 72 11.69 4.82 0.37
C LEU A 72 12.47 5.24 -0.88
N GLU A 73 12.94 6.47 -0.91
CA GLU A 73 14.01 6.84 -1.83
C GLU A 73 15.27 6.02 -1.54
N LEU A 74 16.09 5.79 -2.57
CA LEU A 74 17.32 5.00 -2.43
C LEU A 74 18.25 5.59 -1.37
N ASP A 75 18.46 6.90 -1.39
CA ASP A 75 19.33 7.59 -0.44
C ASP A 75 18.79 7.50 0.99
N ALA A 76 17.47 7.49 1.18
CA ALA A 76 16.83 7.30 2.47
C ALA A 76 17.10 5.89 3.03
N ALA A 77 16.89 4.86 2.21
CA ALA A 77 17.18 3.48 2.59
C ALA A 77 18.68 3.28 2.91
N LEU A 78 19.57 3.80 2.05
CA LEU A 78 21.02 3.74 2.25
C LEU A 78 21.43 4.43 3.56
N THR A 79 20.87 5.60 3.86
CA THR A 79 21.15 6.35 5.09
C THR A 79 20.79 5.52 6.33
N ILE A 80 19.62 4.88 6.35
CA ILE A 80 19.21 4.00 7.45
C ILE A 80 20.19 2.83 7.60
N MET A 81 20.53 2.15 6.51
CA MET A 81 21.43 1.00 6.54
C MET A 81 22.86 1.37 7.01
N ILE A 82 23.39 2.50 6.52
CA ILE A 82 24.74 2.96 6.91
C ILE A 82 24.78 3.33 8.39
N ARG A 83 23.80 4.10 8.88
CA ARG A 83 23.72 4.48 10.30
C ARG A 83 23.55 3.25 11.20
N GLY A 84 22.69 2.31 10.81
CA GLY A 84 22.51 1.04 11.52
C GLY A 84 23.82 0.26 11.62
N ARG A 85 24.52 0.10 10.49
CA ARG A 85 25.84 -0.55 10.44
C ARG A 85 26.87 0.12 11.35
N GLU A 86 26.95 1.45 11.33
CA GLU A 86 27.92 2.18 12.18
C GLU A 86 27.66 2.00 13.66
N LEU A 87 26.38 1.89 14.06
CA LEU A 87 25.99 1.62 15.44
C LEU A 87 26.37 0.18 15.84
N THR A 88 25.93 -0.81 15.06
CA THR A 88 26.18 -2.23 15.37
C THR A 88 27.66 -2.61 15.27
N ALA A 89 28.45 -1.92 14.44
CA ALA A 89 29.89 -2.17 14.33
C ALA A 89 30.69 -1.79 15.59
N ARG A 90 30.09 -1.02 16.52
CA ARG A 90 30.72 -0.63 17.80
C ARG A 90 30.41 -1.61 18.92
N GLU A 91 29.52 -2.56 18.69
CA GLU A 91 29.11 -3.55 19.69
C GLU A 91 30.12 -4.71 19.78
N PRO A 92 30.35 -5.28 20.97
CA PRO A 92 31.19 -6.47 21.11
C PRO A 92 30.51 -7.70 20.50
N ASN A 93 31.30 -8.71 20.13
CA ASN A 93 30.77 -9.99 19.61
C ASN A 93 29.84 -10.72 20.60
N LEU A 94 30.00 -10.48 21.91
CA LEU A 94 29.15 -11.03 22.97
C LEU A 94 28.51 -9.85 23.72
N LEU A 95 27.22 -9.64 23.51
CA LEU A 95 26.43 -8.62 24.20
C LEU A 95 25.92 -9.15 25.54
N GLU A 96 26.04 -8.33 26.58
CA GLU A 96 25.42 -8.56 27.89
C GLU A 96 24.16 -7.70 27.99
N ILE A 97 22.99 -8.34 28.11
CA ILE A 97 21.68 -7.68 28.14
C ILE A 97 21.02 -7.93 29.50
N GLY A 98 20.54 -6.88 30.16
CA GLY A 98 19.79 -6.99 31.41
C GLY A 98 18.33 -7.39 31.19
N THR A 99 17.68 -7.94 32.23
CA THR A 99 16.27 -8.30 32.22
C THR A 99 15.36 -7.16 32.70
N PRO A 100 14.10 -7.07 32.25
CA PRO A 100 13.39 -7.98 31.36
C PRO A 100 13.78 -7.80 29.88
N VAL A 101 13.77 -8.90 29.12
CA VAL A 101 14.08 -8.91 27.68
C VAL A 101 13.14 -9.86 26.95
N THR A 102 12.75 -9.49 25.73
CA THR A 102 12.05 -10.37 24.79
C THR A 102 13.05 -10.90 23.78
N ILE A 103 13.15 -12.21 23.64
CA ILE A 103 14.02 -12.87 22.67
C ILE A 103 13.17 -13.32 21.49
N VAL A 104 13.50 -12.83 20.29
CA VAL A 104 12.82 -13.18 19.04
C VAL A 104 13.80 -13.96 18.15
N GLY A 105 13.32 -15.04 17.54
CA GLY A 105 14.09 -15.86 16.60
C GLY A 105 14.08 -15.30 15.18
N ASP A 106 14.15 -16.20 14.20
CA ASP A 106 14.23 -15.83 12.79
C ASP A 106 13.00 -15.06 12.29
N ILE A 107 13.25 -14.02 11.47
CA ILE A 107 12.20 -13.21 10.83
C ILE A 107 12.02 -13.55 9.34
N HIS A 108 13.08 -13.95 8.62
CA HIS A 108 13.05 -14.32 7.17
C HIS A 108 12.36 -13.31 6.23
N GLY A 109 12.39 -12.02 6.57
CA GLY A 109 11.73 -10.98 5.76
C GLY A 109 10.20 -10.99 5.84
N GLN A 110 9.62 -11.71 6.80
CA GLN A 110 8.18 -11.72 7.08
C GLN A 110 7.76 -10.45 7.83
N PHE A 111 7.74 -9.33 7.10
CA PHE A 111 7.49 -8.01 7.70
C PHE A 111 6.18 -7.94 8.49
N PHE A 112 5.07 -8.43 7.94
CA PHE A 112 3.77 -8.37 8.61
C PHE A 112 3.70 -9.24 9.88
N ASP A 113 4.41 -10.38 9.90
CA ASP A 113 4.54 -11.20 11.11
C ASP A 113 5.42 -10.49 12.16
N MET A 114 6.50 -9.81 11.73
CA MET A 114 7.33 -8.98 12.60
C MET A 114 6.53 -7.84 13.23
N VAL A 115 5.68 -7.15 12.48
CA VAL A 115 4.77 -6.13 13.03
C VAL A 115 3.93 -6.77 14.15
N PHE A 116 3.33 -7.93 13.89
CA PHE A 116 2.55 -8.62 14.91
C PHE A 116 3.37 -8.92 16.19
N ILE A 117 4.63 -9.34 16.08
CA ILE A 117 5.51 -9.62 17.24
C ILE A 117 5.76 -8.40 18.13
N PHE A 118 5.84 -7.18 17.57
CA PHE A 118 6.14 -5.97 18.34
C PHE A 118 4.90 -5.22 18.83
N PHE A 119 3.72 -5.53 18.30
CA PHE A 119 2.45 -4.86 18.65
C PHE A 119 1.47 -5.73 19.45
N TYR A 120 1.84 -6.99 19.74
CA TYR A 120 1.18 -7.90 20.69
C TYR A 120 2.10 -8.28 21.84
#